data_AF-A0A1G3LGV4-F1
#
_entry.id   AF-A0A1G3LGV4-F1
#
_cell.length_a   1.000
_cell.length_b   1.000
_cell.length_c   1.000
_cell.angle_alpha   90.00
_cell.angle_beta   90.00
_cell.angle_gamma   90.00
#
_symmetry.space_group_name_H-M   'P 1'
#
loop_
_entity.id
_entity.type
_entity.pdbx_description
1 polymer ?
#
loop_
_entity_poly.entity_id
_entity_poly.type
_entity_poly.pdbx_seq_one_letter_code
_entity_poly.pdbx_strand_id
1 'polypeptide(L)'
;MVSNGQSYIIVSYADTMWGHTGTIYQALNFLYTGATRPRTDADPGDGKHARHFYGEDRATKRKLRSSKHRYVLFIGPGRKKMKKCLAYPVLPYPKGESRRYNTTNPEPVFSDSIVARQKDDEAE
;
A
#
# COMPACT_ATOMS: atom_id res chain seq x y z
N MET A 1 -2.59 28.43 -3.95
CA MET A 1 -3.79 28.93 -3.23
C MET A 1 -4.94 27.99 -3.55
N VAL A 2 -5.48 27.27 -2.57
CA VAL A 2 -6.74 26.53 -2.77
C VAL A 2 -7.85 27.53 -2.44
N SER A 3 -8.40 28.12 -3.49
CA SER A 3 -9.62 28.94 -3.43
C SER A 3 -10.83 28.03 -3.22
N ASN A 4 -11.81 28.55 -2.47
CA ASN A 4 -13.08 27.94 -2.07
C ASN A 4 -12.96 26.92 -0.92
N GLY A 5 -13.85 27.03 0.08
CA GLY A 5 -13.82 26.34 1.39
C GLY A 5 -13.93 24.81 1.38
N GLN A 6 -13.49 24.16 0.31
CA GLN A 6 -13.50 22.73 0.11
C GLN A 6 -12.38 22.05 0.89
N SER A 7 -12.67 20.88 1.43
CA SER A 7 -11.73 20.07 2.19
C SER A 7 -11.50 18.75 1.48
N TYR A 8 -10.24 18.31 1.42
CA TYR A 8 -9.84 17.10 0.73
C TYR A 8 -9.11 16.15 1.68
N ILE A 9 -9.32 14.86 1.46
CA ILE A 9 -8.56 13.78 2.08
C ILE A 9 -7.85 13.04 0.96
N ILE A 10 -6.53 13.07 0.98
CA ILE A 10 -5.71 12.31 0.02
C ILE A 10 -5.17 11.10 0.76
N VAL A 11 -5.44 9.91 0.22
CA VAL A 11 -4.88 8.65 0.71
C VAL A 11 -3.96 8.11 -0.37
N SER A 12 -2.72 7.81 -0.01
CA SER A 12 -1.73 7.28 -0.93
C SER A 12 -1.01 6.07 -0.34
N TYR A 13 -0.49 5.21 -1.22
CA TYR A 13 0.11 3.93 -0.86
C TYR A 13 1.49 3.78 -1.49
N ALA A 14 2.49 3.45 -0.69
CA ALA A 14 3.83 3.07 -1.16
C ALA A 14 3.99 1.55 -1.09
N ASP A 15 4.31 0.92 -2.23
CA ASP A 15 4.43 -0.53 -2.32
C ASP A 15 5.78 -1.04 -1.79
N THR A 16 5.74 -1.80 -0.70
CA THR A 16 6.98 -2.23 -0.04
C THR A 16 7.80 -3.17 -0.92
N MET A 17 7.15 -3.98 -1.77
CA MET A 17 7.85 -4.98 -2.60
C MET A 17 8.71 -4.35 -3.69
N TRP A 18 8.33 -3.15 -4.15
CA TRP A 18 9.09 -2.36 -5.11
C TRP A 18 10.14 -1.47 -4.43
N GLY A 19 10.36 -1.63 -3.13
CA GLY A 19 11.29 -0.82 -2.38
C GLY A 19 10.79 0.60 -2.10
N HIS A 20 9.47 0.84 -2.13
CA HIS A 20 8.91 2.15 -1.83
C HIS A 20 8.63 2.32 -0.34
N THR A 21 9.38 3.22 0.30
CA THR A 21 9.16 3.62 1.70
C THR A 21 8.33 4.90 1.84
N GLY A 22 7.84 5.44 0.72
CA GLY A 22 7.00 6.63 0.71
C GLY A 22 7.73 7.94 1.03
N THR A 23 9.02 8.05 0.71
CA THR A 23 9.88 9.23 0.97
C THR A 23 9.25 10.55 0.51
N ILE A 24 8.60 10.57 -0.65
CA ILE A 24 7.89 11.76 -1.16
C ILE A 24 6.73 12.14 -0.23
N TYR A 25 5.95 11.17 0.24
CA TYR A 25 4.84 11.44 1.17
C TYR A 25 5.34 11.96 2.52
N GLN A 26 6.46 11.42 3.00
CA GLN A 26 7.11 11.88 4.23
C GLN A 26 7.58 13.34 4.09
N ALA A 27 8.23 13.69 2.97
CA ALA A 27 8.67 15.06 2.67
C ALA A 27 7.51 16.05 2.52
N LEU A 28 6.35 15.59 2.06
CA LEU A 28 5.12 16.39 1.93
C LEU A 28 4.26 16.42 3.19
N ASN A 29 4.77 15.93 4.34
CA ASN A 29 4.07 15.90 5.63
C ASN A 29 2.75 15.11 5.61
N PHE A 30 2.66 14.04 4.82
CA PHE A 30 1.55 13.09 4.96
C PHE A 30 1.68 12.37 6.30
N LEU A 31 0.55 12.13 6.97
CA LEU A 31 0.50 11.29 8.15
C LEU A 31 0.67 9.83 7.74
N TYR A 32 1.60 9.13 8.38
CA TYR A 32 1.74 7.69 8.20
C TYR A 32 0.81 6.94 9.15
N THR A 33 0.10 5.94 8.62
CA THR A 33 -0.98 5.23 9.32
C THR A 33 -0.76 3.71 9.37
N GLY A 34 0.49 3.27 9.19
CA GLY A 34 0.85 1.86 9.15
C GLY A 34 0.83 1.28 7.73
N ALA A 35 1.06 -0.02 7.65
CA ALA A 35 1.08 -0.76 6.39
C ALA A 35 -0.10 -1.75 6.32
N THR A 36 -0.57 -2.04 5.11
CA THR A 36 -1.58 -3.08 4.90
C THR A 36 -0.98 -4.45 5.19
N ARG A 37 -1.80 -5.40 5.67
CA ARG A 37 -1.35 -6.80 5.73
C ARG A 37 -1.08 -7.31 4.31
N PRO A 38 -0.01 -8.10 4.09
CA PRO A 38 0.13 -8.84 2.85
C PRO A 38 -1.07 -9.78 2.70
N ARG A 39 -1.47 -10.05 1.46
CA ARG A 39 -2.62 -10.89 1.16
C ARG A 39 -2.43 -11.56 -0.18
N THR A 40 -3.17 -12.62 -0.44
CA THR A 40 -3.28 -13.19 -1.78
C THR A 40 -4.57 -12.71 -2.43
N ASP A 41 -4.56 -12.54 -3.75
CA ASP A 41 -5.72 -12.25 -4.59
C ASP A 41 -5.90 -13.35 -5.62
N ALA A 42 -7.12 -13.57 -6.10
CA ALA A 42 -7.33 -14.45 -7.25
C ALA A 42 -6.75 -13.75 -8.48
N ASP A 43 -5.87 -14.44 -9.20
CA ASP A 43 -5.26 -13.93 -10.42
C ASP A 43 -5.50 -14.89 -11.59
N PRO A 44 -6.50 -14.61 -12.42
CA PRO A 44 -6.70 -15.24 -13.73
C PRO A 44 -5.46 -15.51 -14.59
N GLY A 45 -4.43 -14.65 -14.51
CA GLY A 45 -3.53 -14.40 -15.63
C GLY A 45 -4.11 -13.39 -16.64
N ASP A 46 -3.38 -13.10 -17.72
CA ASP A 46 -3.87 -12.30 -18.87
C ASP A 46 -4.46 -10.91 -18.57
N GLY A 47 -4.10 -10.30 -17.43
CA GLY A 47 -4.53 -8.93 -17.08
C GLY A 47 -6.02 -8.80 -16.68
N LYS A 48 -6.73 -9.91 -16.46
CA LYS A 48 -8.14 -9.87 -16.03
C LYS A 48 -8.26 -9.51 -14.54
N HIS A 49 -9.37 -8.89 -14.15
CA HIS A 49 -9.64 -8.58 -12.74
C HIS A 49 -10.22 -9.78 -11.99
N ALA A 50 -9.82 -9.93 -10.72
CA ALA A 50 -10.29 -10.97 -9.79
C ALA A 50 -11.83 -11.05 -9.67
N ARG A 51 -12.55 -9.96 -9.95
CA ARG A 51 -14.02 -9.90 -9.91
C ARG A 51 -14.71 -10.73 -11.00
N HIS A 52 -13.99 -11.15 -12.03
CA HIS A 52 -14.52 -11.96 -13.12
C HIS A 52 -14.32 -13.46 -12.91
N PHE A 53 -13.88 -13.88 -11.71
CA PHE A 53 -13.57 -15.27 -11.39
C PHE A 53 -14.58 -15.89 -10.43
N TYR A 54 -15.07 -17.08 -10.81
CA TYR A 54 -16.02 -17.90 -10.06
C TYR A 54 -15.50 -19.34 -9.97
N GLY A 55 -15.94 -20.09 -8.95
CA GLY A 55 -15.62 -21.52 -8.80
C GLY A 55 -14.15 -21.83 -8.41
N GLU A 56 -13.69 -23.03 -8.76
CA GLU A 56 -12.38 -23.59 -8.39
C GLU A 56 -11.19 -22.72 -8.84
N ASP A 57 -11.30 -22.05 -10.00
CA ASP A 57 -10.23 -21.18 -10.52
C ASP A 57 -9.87 -20.04 -9.55
N ARG A 58 -10.83 -19.57 -8.75
CA ARG A 58 -10.60 -18.51 -7.75
C ARG A 58 -9.76 -19.01 -6.57
N ALA A 59 -9.85 -20.30 -6.25
CA ALA A 59 -9.11 -20.93 -5.17
C ALA A 59 -7.67 -21.27 -5.61
N THR A 60 -7.50 -21.77 -6.84
CA THR A 60 -6.23 -22.35 -7.30
C THR A 60 -5.25 -21.29 -7.83
N LYS A 61 -5.73 -20.26 -8.52
CA LYS A 61 -4.86 -19.25 -9.13
C LYS A 61 -4.77 -18.01 -8.26
N ARG A 62 -3.70 -17.93 -7.47
CA ARG A 62 -3.49 -16.87 -6.47
C ARG A 62 -2.24 -16.06 -6.79
N LYS A 63 -2.35 -14.73 -6.77
CA LYS A 63 -1.23 -13.80 -6.82
C LYS A 63 -1.04 -13.12 -5.48
N LEU A 64 0.21 -13.07 -5.07
CA LEU A 64 0.65 -12.36 -3.89
C LEU A 64 0.50 -10.84 -4.08
N ARG A 65 -0.08 -10.19 -3.07
CA ARG A 65 -0.11 -8.74 -2.92
C ARG A 65 0.73 -8.37 -1.71
N SER A 66 1.80 -7.67 -1.99
CA SER A 66 2.68 -7.09 -1.00
C SER A 66 1.96 -6.13 -0.04
N SER A 67 2.55 -5.99 1.13
CA SER A 67 2.19 -4.91 2.05
C SER A 67 2.43 -3.54 1.40
N LYS A 68 1.63 -2.55 1.78
CA LYS A 68 1.77 -1.17 1.30
C LYS A 68 1.70 -0.20 2.47
N HIS A 69 2.66 0.70 2.58
CA HIS A 69 2.62 1.79 3.55
C HIS A 69 1.50 2.77 3.19
N ARG A 70 0.67 3.15 4.16
CA ARG A 70 -0.48 4.05 3.97
C ARG A 70 -0.19 5.44 4.51
N TYR A 71 -0.38 6.43 3.64
CA TYR A 71 -0.17 7.84 3.93
C TYR A 71 -1.46 8.64 3.72
N VAL A 72 -1.74 9.58 4.62
CA VAL A 72 -2.95 10.40 4.60
C VAL A 72 -2.59 11.88 4.71
N LEU A 73 -3.09 12.70 3.79
CA LEU A 73 -2.98 14.16 3.85
C LEU A 73 -4.36 14.80 3.89
N PHE A 74 -4.53 15.74 4.81
CA PHE A 74 -5.74 16.52 4.98
C PHE A 74 -5.51 17.96 4.50
N ILE A 75 -6.29 18.42 3.53
CA ILE A 75 -6.18 19.75 2.94
C ILE A 75 -7.48 20.51 3.18
N GLY A 76 -7.37 21.82 3.42
CA GLY A 76 -8.52 22.72 3.56
C GLY A 76 -8.94 23.01 5.03
N PRO A 77 -10.00 23.81 5.21
CA PRO A 77 -10.40 24.34 6.52
C PRO A 77 -10.85 23.25 7.51
N GLY A 78 -11.44 22.15 7.01
CA GLY A 78 -11.90 21.03 7.83
C GLY A 78 -10.79 20.12 8.37
N ARG A 79 -9.51 20.35 8.03
CA ARG A 79 -8.40 19.43 8.32
C ARG A 79 -8.29 19.00 9.78
N LYS A 80 -8.54 19.91 10.72
CA LYS A 80 -8.46 19.61 12.17
C LYS A 80 -9.56 18.64 12.60
N LYS A 81 -10.79 18.81 12.11
CA LYS A 81 -11.92 17.93 12.38
C LYS A 81 -11.69 16.55 11.75
N MET A 82 -11.29 16.53 10.47
CA MET A 82 -10.99 15.27 9.76
C MET A 82 -9.87 14.46 10.43
N LYS A 83 -8.80 15.13 10.89
CA LYS A 83 -7.71 14.47 11.61
C LYS A 83 -8.15 13.85 12.94
N LYS A 84 -9.10 14.47 13.66
CA LYS A 84 -9.66 13.89 14.90
C LYS A 84 -10.51 12.65 14.65
N CYS A 85 -11.18 12.58 13.50
CA CYS A 85 -11.99 11.43 13.09
C CYS A 85 -11.17 10.29 12.47
N LEU A 86 -9.84 10.43 12.36
CA LEU A 86 -8.98 9.41 11.79
C LEU A 86 -8.94 8.19 12.73
N ALA A 87 -9.53 7.08 12.30
CA ALA A 87 -9.56 5.84 13.07
C ALA A 87 -8.18 5.15 13.14
N TYR A 88 -7.30 5.39 12.17
CA TYR A 88 -5.97 4.80 12.15
C TYR A 88 -5.00 5.58 13.06
N PRO A 89 -4.17 4.90 13.86
CA PRO A 89 -3.13 5.57 14.63
C PRO A 89 -2.13 6.25 13.69
N VAL A 90 -1.66 7.43 14.08
CA VAL A 90 -0.52 8.07 13.41
C VAL A 90 0.75 7.45 13.97
N LEU A 91 1.52 6.78 13.11
CA LEU A 91 2.74 6.08 13.49
C LEU A 91 3.99 6.84 13.01
N PRO A 92 5.17 6.62 13.62
CA PRO A 92 6.43 7.10 13.08
C PRO A 92 6.66 6.60 11.66
N TYR A 93 7.27 7.43 10.81
CA TYR A 93 7.59 7.03 9.44
C TYR A 93 8.44 5.75 9.40
N PRO A 94 8.19 4.86 8.42
CA PRO A 94 8.95 3.63 8.30
C PRO A 94 10.42 3.95 8.04
N LYS A 95 11.30 3.28 8.78
CA LYS A 95 12.75 3.35 8.57
C LYS A 95 13.11 2.47 7.37
N GLY A 96 14.00 2.98 6.52
CA GLY A 96 14.49 2.25 5.35
C GLY A 96 14.67 3.15 4.14
N GLU A 97 15.63 2.81 3.30
CA GLU A 97 15.88 3.56 2.06
C GLU A 97 14.94 3.11 0.95
N SER A 98 14.43 4.10 0.21
CA SER A 98 13.68 3.81 -1.02
C SER A 98 14.64 3.32 -2.09
N ARG A 99 14.33 2.19 -2.72
CA ARG A 99 15.14 1.63 -3.81
C ARG A 99 14.50 1.91 -5.16
N ARG A 100 15.34 2.12 -6.18
CA ARG A 100 14.90 2.22 -7.58
C ARG A 100 14.91 0.83 -8.21
N TYR A 101 14.04 0.64 -9.20
CA TYR A 101 13.96 -0.58 -10.00
C TYR A 101 13.89 -0.23 -11.49
N ASN A 102 14.18 -1.20 -12.34
CA ASN A 102 14.12 -1.05 -13.79
C ASN A 102 12.66 -0.93 -14.24
N THR A 103 12.29 0.14 -14.96
CA THR A 103 10.90 0.32 -15.43
C THR A 103 10.63 -0.32 -16.79
N THR A 104 11.67 -0.66 -17.55
CA THR A 104 11.56 -1.31 -18.87
C THR A 104 11.29 -2.80 -18.73
N ASN A 105 11.98 -3.46 -17.79
CA ASN A 105 11.69 -4.84 -17.38
C ASN A 105 11.53 -4.87 -15.85
N PRO A 106 10.30 -4.67 -15.34
CA PRO A 106 10.08 -4.39 -13.93
C PRO A 106 10.07 -5.68 -13.10
N GLU A 107 11.05 -5.79 -12.20
CA GLU A 107 11.18 -6.87 -11.22
C GLU A 107 11.10 -6.33 -9.78
N PRO A 108 10.42 -7.03 -8.86
CA PRO A 108 10.28 -6.61 -7.48
C PRO A 108 11.64 -6.62 -6.75
N VAL A 109 11.89 -5.58 -5.97
CA VAL A 109 13.17 -5.39 -5.26
C VAL A 109 13.35 -6.36 -4.10
N PHE A 110 12.26 -6.78 -3.47
CA PHE A 110 12.27 -7.64 -2.28
C PHE A 110 11.46 -8.94 -2.47
N SER A 111 11.64 -9.64 -3.58
CA SER A 111 10.98 -10.93 -3.89
C SER A 111 11.14 -11.96 -2.78
N ASP A 112 12.35 -12.11 -2.25
CA ASP A 112 12.73 -13.26 -1.41
C ASP A 112 12.19 -13.14 0.02
N SER A 113 12.01 -11.90 0.49
CA SER A 113 11.52 -11.61 1.84
C SER A 113 10.03 -11.94 2.05
N ILE A 114 9.29 -12.14 0.96
CA ILE A 114 7.87 -12.53 1.04
C ILE A 114 7.73 -14.05 1.10
N VAL A 115 8.56 -14.78 0.35
CA VAL A 115 8.60 -16.26 0.39
C VAL A 115 9.01 -16.77 1.77
N ALA A 116 9.91 -16.06 2.46
CA ALA A 116 10.31 -16.41 3.82
C ALA A 116 9.16 -16.32 4.84
N ARG A 117 8.27 -15.31 4.73
CA ARG A 117 7.10 -15.17 5.62
C ARG A 117 5.96 -16.15 5.30
N GLN A 118 5.92 -16.71 4.08
CA GLN A 118 4.94 -17.74 3.72
C GLN A 118 5.12 -19.02 4.53
N LYS A 119 6.36 -19.35 4.92
CA LYS A 119 6.63 -20.57 5.71
C LYS A 119 6.19 -20.45 7.18
N ASP A 120 6.14 -19.23 7.70
CA ASP A 120 5.83 -19.01 9.12
C ASP A 120 4.31 -18.90 9.35
N ASP A 121 3.55 -18.32 8.41
CA ASP A 121 2.08 -18.18 8.50
C ASP A 121 1.31 -19.47 8.12
N GLU A 122 1.95 -20.44 7.45
CA GLU A 122 1.38 -21.79 7.17
C GLU A 122 1.65 -22.81 8.29
N ALA A 123 2.42 -22.41 9.31
CA ALA A 123 2.80 -23.26 10.45
C ALA A 123 1.95 -23.05 11.72
N GLU A 124 0.86 -22.27 11.63
CA GLU A 124 -0.14 -22.04 12.68
C GLU A 124 -1.54 -22.42 12.18
#